data_AF-A0A7K5GGN9-F1
#
_entry.id   AF-A0A7K5GGN9-F1
#
_cell.length_a   1.000
_cell.length_b   1.000
_cell.length_c   1.000
_cell.angle_alpha   90.00
_cell.angle_beta   90.00
_cell.angle_gamma   90.00
#
_symmetry.space_group_name_H-M   'P 1'
#
loop_
_entity.id
_entity.type
_entity.pdbx_description
1 polymer ?
#
loop_
_entity_poly.entity_id
_entity_poly.type
_entity_poly.pdbx_seq_one_letter_code
_entity_poly.pdbx_strand_id
1 'polypeptide(L)'
;MAGRRAAIKAVDWAAFAERVPPNQRTMFNALKTRSDALSARLAALPEKPPTIDWAYYKATVAKAGLVDEFQKKFSALKVPEPVDTQTAKINAQEQEAAKSTAEYVQASKARVAQYEQQLQKLRSMIPFDQMTFEDLHEAFPETRLDKEKYPYWPHKPIADL
;
A
#
# COMPACT_ATOMS: atom_id res chain seq x y z
N MET A 1 23.99 -1.92 17.50
CA MET A 1 24.02 -0.44 17.48
C MET A 1 24.01 0.16 16.07
N ALA A 2 24.82 -0.30 15.10
CA ALA A 2 24.79 0.25 13.74
C ALA A 2 23.58 -0.22 12.87
N GLY A 3 23.00 -1.38 13.16
CA GLY A 3 21.97 -2.00 12.29
C GLY A 3 20.53 -1.47 12.43
N ARG A 4 20.22 -0.67 13.47
CA ARG A 4 18.84 -0.14 13.70
C ARG A 4 18.70 1.37 13.47
N ARG A 5 19.80 2.11 13.36
CA ARG A 5 19.77 3.54 12.98
C ARG A 5 19.69 3.75 11.49
N ALA A 6 20.23 2.81 10.72
CA ALA A 6 20.10 2.86 9.29
C ALA A 6 18.65 2.53 8.92
N ALA A 7 17.94 3.49 8.34
CA ALA A 7 16.97 3.17 7.32
C ALA A 7 17.74 2.46 6.19
N ILE A 8 17.95 1.14 6.32
CA ILE A 8 18.82 0.34 5.43
C ILE A 8 18.27 0.29 3.99
N LYS A 9 17.05 0.75 3.75
CA LYS A 9 16.48 0.85 2.42
C LYS A 9 15.91 2.24 2.20
N ALA A 10 16.51 2.99 1.28
CA ALA A 10 15.86 4.15 0.70
C ALA A 10 14.53 3.68 0.11
N VAL A 11 13.43 4.21 0.63
CA VAL A 11 12.10 3.94 0.08
C VAL A 11 12.03 4.67 -1.26
N ASP A 12 11.77 3.93 -2.34
CA ASP A 12 11.47 4.53 -3.63
C ASP A 12 10.06 5.12 -3.58
N TRP A 13 9.98 6.39 -3.18
CA TRP A 13 8.73 7.13 -3.07
C TRP A 13 8.05 7.35 -4.42
N ALA A 14 8.79 7.33 -5.54
CA ALA A 14 8.21 7.48 -6.87
C ALA A 14 7.48 6.20 -7.28
N ALA A 15 8.15 5.05 -7.19
CA ALA A 15 7.55 3.75 -7.50
C ALA A 15 6.41 3.39 -6.54
N PHE A 16 6.42 3.89 -5.30
CA PHE A 16 5.30 3.73 -4.38
C PHE A 16 4.11 4.63 -4.79
N ALA A 17 4.35 5.89 -5.16
CA ALA A 17 3.30 6.81 -5.57
C ALA A 17 2.52 6.32 -6.81
N GLU A 18 3.18 5.66 -7.75
CA GLU A 18 2.54 5.07 -8.94
C GLU A 18 1.54 3.96 -8.61
N ARG A 19 1.77 3.22 -7.53
CA ARG A 19 0.91 2.10 -7.10
C ARG A 19 -0.26 2.55 -6.23
N VAL A 20 -0.25 3.80 -5.74
CA VAL A 20 -1.26 4.30 -4.80
C VAL A 20 -2.53 4.72 -5.57
N PRO A 21 -3.69 4.10 -5.26
CA PRO A 21 -4.97 4.51 -5.83
C PRO A 21 -5.33 5.96 -5.48
N PRO A 22 -6.10 6.69 -6.33
CA PRO A 22 -6.42 8.11 -6.13
C PRO A 22 -7.06 8.42 -4.77
N ASN A 23 -7.93 7.53 -4.28
CA ASN A 23 -8.62 7.64 -2.99
C ASN A 23 -7.68 7.52 -1.78
N GLN A 24 -6.47 6.99 -1.94
CA GLN A 24 -5.50 6.78 -0.86
C GLN A 24 -4.32 7.76 -0.90
N ARG A 25 -4.27 8.67 -1.89
CA ARG A 25 -3.18 9.64 -2.06
C ARG A 25 -2.98 10.55 -0.85
N THR A 26 -4.05 10.95 -0.19
CA THR A 26 -3.98 11.79 1.03
C THR A 26 -3.25 11.07 2.16
N MET A 27 -3.55 9.79 2.38
CA MET A 27 -2.93 8.97 3.40
C MET A 27 -1.46 8.67 3.07
N PHE A 28 -1.14 8.46 1.79
CA PHE A 28 0.23 8.33 1.32
C PHE A 28 1.07 9.59 1.57
N ASN A 29 0.55 10.77 1.22
CA ASN A 29 1.24 12.03 1.46
C ASN A 29 1.49 12.26 2.96
N ALA A 30 0.51 11.92 3.81
CA ALA A 30 0.68 11.99 5.26
C ALA A 30 1.79 11.05 5.78
N LEU A 31 1.86 9.81 5.25
CA LEU A 31 2.93 8.85 5.58
C LEU A 31 4.30 9.38 5.16
N LYS A 32 4.41 9.87 3.91
CA LYS A 32 5.66 10.42 3.37
C LYS A 32 6.18 11.58 4.22
N THR A 33 5.34 12.57 4.50
CA THR A 33 5.72 13.73 5.33
C THR A 33 6.21 13.31 6.72
N ARG A 34 5.53 12.34 7.36
CA ARG A 34 5.95 11.83 8.67
C ARG A 34 7.28 11.07 8.59
N SER A 35 7.46 10.24 7.57
CA SER A 35 8.71 9.50 7.35
C SER A 35 9.88 10.45 7.11
N ASP A 36 9.72 11.43 6.23
CA ASP A 36 10.77 12.40 5.91
C ASP A 36 11.12 13.26 7.13
N ALA A 37 10.12 13.71 7.90
CA ALA A 37 10.34 14.46 9.13
C ALA A 37 11.08 13.63 10.20
N LEU A 38 10.79 12.34 10.34
CA LEU A 38 11.49 11.45 11.25
C LEU A 38 12.92 11.19 10.80
N SER A 39 13.14 10.93 9.50
CA SER A 39 14.47 10.77 8.92
C SER A 39 15.34 12.00 9.11
N ALA A 40 14.78 13.20 8.91
CA ALA A 40 15.49 14.46 9.13
C ALA A 40 15.87 14.65 10.61
N ARG A 41 14.96 14.36 11.54
CA ARG A 41 15.24 14.42 12.99
C ARG A 41 16.32 13.42 13.39
N LEU A 42 16.27 12.21 12.84
CA LEU A 42 17.25 11.16 13.13
C LEU A 42 18.64 11.53 12.59
N ALA A 43 18.71 12.15 11.41
CA ALA A 43 19.96 12.65 10.84
C ALA A 43 20.56 13.84 11.63
N ALA A 44 19.73 14.68 12.23
CA ALA A 44 20.17 15.80 13.07
C ALA A 44 20.72 15.37 14.44
N LEU A 45 20.34 14.19 14.93
CA LEU A 45 20.79 13.65 16.21
C LEU A 45 22.18 12.99 16.05
N PRO A 46 23.21 13.45 16.78
CA PRO A 46 24.53 12.85 16.70
C PRO A 46 24.49 11.40 17.19
N GLU A 47 25.29 10.54 16.55
CA GLU A 47 25.26 9.11 16.88
C GLU A 47 25.71 8.82 18.30
N LYS A 48 26.65 9.61 18.81
CA LYS A 48 27.15 9.53 20.18
C LYS A 48 26.72 10.79 20.92
N PRO A 49 26.33 10.68 22.20
CA PRO A 49 26.13 11.88 23.02
C PRO A 49 27.44 12.68 23.04
N PRO A 50 27.36 14.02 23.18
CA PRO A 50 28.54 14.86 23.28
C PRO A 50 29.43 14.39 24.45
N THR A 51 30.73 14.29 24.21
CA THR A 51 31.69 13.90 25.23
C THR A 51 31.81 15.02 26.26
N ILE A 52 31.60 14.69 27.53
CA ILE A 52 31.80 15.62 28.65
C ILE A 52 33.30 15.73 28.92
N ASP A 53 33.83 16.95 28.97
CA ASP A 53 35.21 17.20 29.36
C ASP A 53 35.37 17.12 30.88
N TRP A 54 35.56 15.90 31.38
CA TRP A 54 35.76 15.63 32.81
C TRP A 54 37.06 16.24 33.36
N ALA A 55 38.07 16.50 32.52
CA ALA A 55 39.35 17.06 32.96
C ALA A 55 39.20 18.54 33.32
N TYR A 56 38.46 19.31 32.52
CA TYR A 56 38.12 20.69 32.82
C TYR A 56 37.35 20.84 34.14
N TYR A 57 36.36 19.96 34.39
CA TYR A 57 35.58 20.00 35.62
C TYR A 57 36.37 19.55 36.85
N LYS A 58 37.31 18.59 36.72
CA LYS A 58 38.21 18.22 37.83
C LYS A 58 39.12 19.37 38.24
N ALA A 59 39.54 20.22 37.30
CA ALA A 59 40.41 21.37 37.58
C ALA A 59 39.67 22.57 38.19
N THR A 60 38.38 22.74 37.91
CA THR A 60 37.59 23.92 38.32
C THR A 60 36.75 23.69 39.59
N VAL A 61 36.39 22.45 39.89
CA VAL A 61 35.55 22.12 41.05
C VAL A 61 36.40 21.96 42.31
N ALA A 62 36.21 22.85 43.28
CA ALA A 62 36.97 22.88 44.54
C ALA A 62 36.77 21.63 45.43
N LYS A 63 35.67 20.88 45.25
CA LYS A 63 35.38 19.67 46.03
C LYS A 63 36.02 18.44 45.40
N ALA A 64 37.13 17.99 45.98
CA ALA A 64 37.83 16.77 45.57
C ALA A 64 36.89 15.54 45.60
N GLY A 65 36.96 14.69 44.57
CA GLY A 65 36.21 13.44 44.46
C GLY A 65 34.78 13.55 43.91
N LEU A 66 34.15 14.74 43.91
CA LEU A 66 32.78 14.91 43.41
C LEU A 66 32.68 14.57 41.91
N VAL A 67 33.63 15.07 41.11
CA VAL A 67 33.63 14.87 39.66
C VAL A 67 33.90 13.41 39.29
N ASP A 68 34.71 12.69 40.08
CA ASP A 68 34.96 11.25 39.89
C ASP A 68 33.71 10.40 40.18
N GLU A 69 32.94 10.73 41.22
CA GLU A 69 31.68 10.07 41.52
C GLU A 69 30.65 10.27 40.41
N PHE A 70 30.54 11.48 39.85
CA PHE A 70 29.65 11.77 38.72
C PHE A 70 30.10 11.08 37.44
N GLN A 71 31.40 11.06 37.14
CA GLN A 71 31.94 10.34 35.99
C GLN A 71 31.61 8.84 36.09
N LYS A 72 31.74 8.25 37.28
CA LYS A 72 31.42 6.84 37.52
C LYS A 72 29.92 6.55 37.37
N LYS A 73 29.04 7.39 37.93
CA LYS A 73 27.59 7.24 37.81
C LYS A 73 27.09 7.46 36.38
N PHE A 74 27.66 8.43 35.66
CA PHE A 74 27.32 8.71 34.26
C PHE A 74 27.73 7.55 33.34
N SER A 75 28.91 6.98 33.55
CA SER A 75 29.39 5.83 32.77
C SER A 75 28.60 4.54 33.06
N ALA A 76 28.02 4.42 34.26
CA ALA A 76 27.19 3.29 34.65
C ALA A 76 25.74 3.39 34.11
N LEU A 77 25.28 4.59 33.77
CA LEU A 77 23.95 4.82 33.23
C LEU A 77 23.87 4.30 31.79
N LYS A 78 23.15 3.19 31.59
CA LYS A 78 22.75 2.73 30.26
C LYS A 78 21.34 3.26 29.96
N VAL A 79 21.18 4.02 28.88
CA VAL A 79 19.86 4.45 28.42
C VAL A 79 19.10 3.22 27.94
N PRO A 80 17.93 2.89 28.50
CA PRO A 80 17.14 1.74 28.07
C PRO A 80 16.66 1.95 26.64
N GLU A 81 16.81 0.92 25.81
CA GLU A 81 16.33 0.94 24.44
C GLU A 81 14.79 0.77 24.40
N PRO A 82 14.10 1.43 23.47
CA PRO A 82 12.67 1.19 23.27
C PRO A 82 12.43 -0.24 22.81
N VAL A 83 11.50 -0.92 23.48
CA VAL A 83 11.07 -2.28 23.12
C VAL A 83 10.20 -2.21 21.88
N ASP A 84 10.49 -3.07 20.90
CA ASP A 84 9.69 -3.17 19.68
C ASP A 84 8.36 -3.90 19.96
N THR A 85 7.26 -3.18 19.75
CA THR A 85 5.89 -3.68 19.93
C THR A 85 5.10 -3.74 18.62
N GLN A 86 5.69 -3.28 17.51
CA GLN A 86 4.95 -3.01 16.27
C GLN A 86 5.25 -4.04 15.18
N THR A 87 6.43 -4.67 15.19
CA THR A 87 6.80 -5.68 14.17
C THR A 87 5.81 -6.84 14.10
N ALA A 88 5.29 -7.31 15.23
CA ALA A 88 4.29 -8.38 15.25
C ALA A 88 2.97 -7.97 14.57
N LYS A 89 2.53 -6.72 14.73
CA LYS A 89 1.30 -6.20 14.12
C LYS A 89 1.46 -6.01 12.61
N ILE A 90 2.62 -5.52 12.18
CA ILE A 90 2.94 -5.35 10.75
C ILE A 90 2.93 -6.70 10.04
N ASN A 91 3.56 -7.72 10.63
CA ASN A 91 3.59 -9.06 10.04
C ASN A 91 2.19 -9.67 9.92
N ALA A 92 1.31 -9.46 10.90
CA ALA A 92 -0.08 -9.91 10.83
C ALA A 92 -0.85 -9.20 9.69
N GLN A 93 -0.69 -7.89 9.56
CA GLN A 93 -1.32 -7.11 8.50
C GLN A 93 -0.82 -7.52 7.10
N GLU A 94 0.48 -7.84 6.96
CA GLU A 94 1.06 -8.33 5.70
C GLU A 94 0.46 -9.68 5.30
N GLN A 95 0.26 -10.60 6.24
CA GLN A 95 -0.37 -11.89 5.98
C GLN A 95 -1.83 -11.75 5.54
N GLU A 96 -2.59 -10.83 6.14
CA GLU A 96 -3.97 -10.55 5.75
C GLU A 96 -4.06 -9.92 4.35
N ALA A 97 -3.17 -8.96 4.05
CA ALA A 97 -3.07 -8.36 2.72
C ALA A 97 -2.65 -9.38 1.64
N ALA A 98 -1.78 -10.35 1.97
CA ALA A 98 -1.39 -11.40 1.05
C ALA A 98 -2.57 -12.31 0.66
N LYS A 99 -3.44 -12.64 1.62
CA LYS A 99 -4.65 -13.44 1.38
C LYS A 99 -5.63 -12.70 0.46
N SER A 100 -5.96 -11.45 0.77
CA SER A 100 -6.87 -10.65 -0.06
C SER A 100 -6.33 -10.41 -1.47
N THR A 101 -5.01 -10.24 -1.60
CA THR A 101 -4.35 -10.14 -2.91
C THR A 101 -4.48 -11.44 -3.71
N ALA A 102 -4.27 -12.59 -3.08
CA ALA A 102 -4.41 -13.89 -3.76
C ALA A 102 -5.85 -14.13 -4.24
N GLU A 103 -6.84 -13.82 -3.40
CA GLU A 103 -8.27 -13.88 -3.75
C GLU A 103 -8.60 -12.95 -4.93
N TYR A 104 -8.12 -11.71 -4.88
CA TYR A 104 -8.34 -10.74 -5.96
C TYR A 104 -7.71 -11.19 -7.29
N VAL A 105 -6.52 -11.79 -7.26
CA VAL A 105 -5.85 -12.32 -8.45
C VAL A 105 -6.66 -13.47 -9.03
N GLN A 106 -7.15 -14.40 -8.22
CA GLN A 106 -7.99 -15.51 -8.69
C GLN A 106 -9.30 -15.01 -9.30
N ALA A 107 -10.00 -14.11 -8.63
CA ALA A 107 -11.22 -13.48 -9.16
C ALA A 107 -10.95 -12.72 -10.48
N SER A 108 -9.80 -12.07 -10.59
CA SER A 108 -9.41 -11.35 -11.81
C SER A 108 -9.11 -12.30 -12.97
N LYS A 109 -8.42 -13.43 -12.72
CA LYS A 109 -8.19 -14.46 -13.75
C LYS A 109 -9.51 -15.06 -14.26
N ALA A 110 -10.46 -15.32 -13.37
CA ALA A 110 -11.78 -15.78 -13.75
C ALA A 110 -12.51 -14.76 -14.65
N ARG A 111 -12.47 -13.46 -14.30
CA ARG A 111 -13.03 -12.39 -15.13
C ARG A 111 -12.36 -12.28 -16.50
N VAL A 112 -11.03 -12.38 -16.56
CA VAL A 112 -10.28 -12.37 -17.82
C VAL A 112 -10.73 -13.52 -18.72
N ALA A 113 -10.84 -14.74 -18.19
CA ALA A 113 -11.31 -15.89 -18.97
C ALA A 113 -12.74 -15.70 -19.51
N GLN A 114 -13.64 -15.13 -18.71
CA GLN A 114 -15.00 -14.79 -19.16
C GLN A 114 -14.98 -13.75 -20.29
N TYR A 115 -14.18 -12.68 -20.16
CA TYR A 115 -14.08 -11.65 -21.18
C TYR A 115 -13.41 -12.16 -22.46
N GLU A 116 -12.44 -13.07 -22.36
CA GLU A 116 -11.83 -13.72 -23.52
C GLU A 116 -12.84 -14.56 -24.30
N GLN A 117 -13.72 -15.30 -23.61
CA GLN A 117 -14.80 -16.04 -24.25
C GLN A 117 -15.80 -15.11 -24.95
N GLN A 118 -16.19 -14.01 -24.29
CA GLN A 118 -17.06 -13.00 -24.91
C GLN A 118 -16.41 -12.36 -26.14
N LEU A 119 -15.12 -12.05 -26.06
CA LEU A 119 -14.36 -11.46 -27.15
C LEU A 119 -14.25 -12.45 -28.33
N GLN A 120 -14.05 -13.74 -28.05
CA GLN A 120 -14.09 -14.79 -29.08
C GLN A 120 -15.47 -14.87 -29.74
N LYS A 121 -16.56 -14.86 -28.97
CA LYS A 121 -17.94 -14.83 -29.50
C LYS A 121 -18.15 -13.65 -30.45
N LEU A 122 -17.68 -12.46 -30.06
CA LEU A 122 -17.79 -11.26 -30.90
C LEU A 122 -16.93 -11.34 -32.17
N ARG A 123 -15.73 -11.94 -32.10
CA ARG A 123 -14.86 -12.15 -33.27
C ARG A 123 -15.40 -13.19 -34.25
N SER A 124 -16.04 -14.25 -33.75
CA SER A 124 -16.65 -15.29 -34.58
C SER A 124 -18.01 -14.90 -35.16
N MET A 125 -18.55 -13.74 -34.76
CA MET A 125 -19.82 -13.25 -35.24
C MET A 125 -19.73 -12.83 -36.70
N ILE A 126 -20.82 -13.05 -37.44
CA ILE A 126 -20.96 -12.59 -38.82
C ILE A 126 -20.83 -11.05 -38.83
N PRO A 127 -20.09 -10.46 -39.79
CA PRO A 127 -20.03 -9.01 -39.93
C PRO A 127 -21.43 -8.41 -39.97
N PHE A 128 -21.61 -7.27 -39.29
CA PHE A 128 -22.92 -6.64 -39.10
C PHE A 128 -23.67 -6.41 -40.43
N ASP A 129 -22.95 -6.04 -41.49
CA ASP A 129 -23.52 -5.78 -42.83
C ASP A 129 -24.12 -7.03 -43.52
N GLN A 130 -23.75 -8.23 -43.04
CA GLN A 130 -24.17 -9.52 -43.61
C GLN A 130 -25.02 -10.34 -42.63
N MET A 131 -25.27 -9.81 -41.43
CA MET A 131 -26.01 -10.52 -40.38
C MET A 131 -27.52 -10.39 -40.61
N THR A 132 -28.25 -11.51 -40.58
CA THR A 132 -29.71 -11.48 -40.67
C THR A 132 -30.34 -11.20 -39.30
N PHE A 133 -31.60 -10.76 -39.27
CA PHE A 133 -32.33 -10.57 -38.02
C PHE A 133 -32.45 -11.87 -37.20
N GLU A 134 -32.49 -13.03 -37.86
CA GLU A 134 -32.54 -14.33 -37.18
C GLU A 134 -31.20 -14.63 -36.47
N ASP A 135 -30.07 -14.45 -37.17
CA ASP A 135 -28.72 -14.60 -36.59
C ASP A 135 -28.49 -13.63 -35.42
N LEU A 136 -28.99 -12.40 -35.54
CA LEU A 136 -28.92 -11.38 -34.48
C LEU A 136 -29.70 -11.85 -33.24
N HIS A 137 -30.92 -12.36 -33.41
CA HIS A 137 -31.72 -12.86 -32.30
C HIS A 137 -31.16 -14.14 -31.67
N GLU A 138 -30.45 -14.97 -32.42
CA GLU A 138 -29.73 -16.13 -31.86
C GLU A 138 -28.50 -15.72 -31.05
N ALA A 139 -27.74 -14.76 -31.55
CA ALA A 139 -26.56 -14.24 -30.86
C ALA A 139 -26.91 -13.38 -29.63
N PHE A 140 -28.01 -12.63 -29.70
CA PHE A 140 -28.49 -11.65 -28.73
C PHE A 140 -30.00 -11.82 -28.47
N PRO A 141 -30.42 -12.86 -27.75
CA PRO A 141 -31.83 -13.17 -27.51
C PRO A 141 -32.62 -12.04 -26.83
N GLU A 142 -31.95 -11.15 -26.09
CA GLU A 142 -32.51 -9.95 -25.45
C GLU A 142 -33.05 -8.89 -26.43
N THR A 143 -32.71 -8.99 -27.71
CA THR A 143 -33.16 -8.09 -28.78
C THR A 143 -34.43 -8.59 -29.48
N ARG A 144 -34.88 -9.81 -29.17
CA ARG A 144 -35.97 -10.47 -29.88
C ARG A 144 -37.34 -10.00 -29.40
N LEU A 145 -38.04 -9.24 -30.23
CA LEU A 145 -39.44 -8.80 -30.06
C LEU A 145 -40.40 -9.95 -29.74
N ASP A 146 -41.23 -9.80 -28.70
CA ASP A 146 -42.18 -10.78 -28.17
C ASP A 146 -43.58 -10.33 -28.58
N LYS A 147 -43.94 -10.72 -29.80
CA LYS A 147 -45.22 -10.38 -30.43
C LYS A 147 -46.39 -11.18 -29.89
N GLU A 148 -46.13 -12.32 -29.25
CA GLU A 148 -47.16 -13.19 -28.67
C GLU A 148 -47.65 -12.61 -27.35
N LYS A 149 -46.71 -12.13 -26.52
CA LYS A 149 -47.03 -11.47 -25.25
C LYS A 149 -47.43 -10.01 -25.41
N TYR A 150 -46.87 -9.30 -26.39
CA TYR A 150 -47.19 -7.90 -26.69
C TYR A 150 -47.70 -7.74 -28.13
N PRO A 151 -49.00 -7.97 -28.38
CA PRO A 151 -49.59 -7.94 -29.72
C PRO A 151 -49.63 -6.56 -30.37
N TYR A 152 -49.48 -5.48 -29.57
CA TYR A 152 -49.50 -4.10 -30.04
C TYR A 152 -48.10 -3.47 -29.96
N TRP A 153 -47.80 -2.56 -30.90
CA TRP A 153 -46.55 -1.80 -30.92
C TRP A 153 -46.33 -1.12 -29.55
N PRO A 154 -45.13 -1.22 -28.94
CA PRO A 154 -43.84 -1.57 -29.54
C PRO A 154 -43.37 -3.04 -29.41
N HIS A 155 -44.25 -4.02 -29.21
CA HIS A 155 -43.92 -5.48 -29.26
C HIS A 155 -42.70 -5.94 -28.42
N LYS A 156 -42.44 -5.25 -27.30
CA LYS A 156 -41.16 -5.19 -26.58
C LYS A 156 -40.56 -6.57 -26.33
N PRO A 157 -39.31 -6.87 -26.75
CA PRO A 157 -38.11 -6.30 -26.13
C PRO A 157 -37.00 -5.86 -27.09
N ILE A 158 -36.25 -4.87 -26.59
CA ILE A 158 -34.82 -4.64 -26.79
C ILE A 158 -34.36 -4.21 -25.38
N ALA A 159 -33.79 -5.13 -24.62
CA ALA A 159 -33.33 -5.05 -23.21
C ALA A 159 -34.28 -4.50 -22.13
N ASP A 160 -35.41 -3.92 -22.52
CA ASP A 160 -36.38 -3.20 -21.68
C ASP A 160 -37.59 -2.74 -22.55
N LEU A 161 -37.26 -2.24 -23.76
CA LEU A 161 -37.39 -0.83 -24.15
C LEU A 161 -36.39 0.15 -23.55
#